data_AF-A0A377AC74-F1
#
_entry.id   AF-A0A377AC74-F1
#
_cell.length_a   1.000
_cell.length_b   1.000
_cell.length_c   1.000
_cell.angle_alpha   90.00
_cell.angle_beta   90.00
_cell.angle_gamma   90.00
#
_symmetry.space_group_name_H-M   'P 1'
#
loop_
_entity.id
_entity.type
_entity.pdbx_description
1 polymer ?
#
loop_
_entity_poly.entity_id
_entity_poly.type
_entity_poly.pdbx_seq_one_letter_code
_entity_poly.pdbx_strand_id
1 'polypeptide(L)'
;MIGAFYQPASVVVDLDCLKTLPPRELASGLAEVIKYGIILDGAFFNWLEENLDALLRLDGPAMAYCIRRCCELKAEVVAADERETGLRALLNLGHTFGHAIEAEMGYGNWLHGEAVAAGMVMAARTSERLGQFSSAETQRIITLLTRAGLPVNGPREMSAQAYLPHMLRDKKVLAGEMRLILPLAIGKSEVRSGVSHELVLNAIADCQSA
;
A
#
# COMPACT_ATOMS: atom_id res chain seq x y z
N MET A 1 -13.46 11.20 13.97
CA MET A 1 -12.76 12.25 13.21
C MET A 1 -12.23 13.35 14.14
N ILE A 2 -11.66 13.01 15.29
CA ILE A 2 -11.10 13.99 16.24
C ILE A 2 -9.67 13.54 16.54
N GLY A 3 -8.70 14.45 16.40
CA GLY A 3 -7.27 14.18 16.61
C GLY A 3 -6.42 15.46 16.49
N ALA A 4 -5.13 15.37 16.77
CA ALA A 4 -4.16 16.46 16.68
C ALA A 4 -2.80 15.97 16.15
N PHE A 5 -2.03 16.86 15.52
CA PHE A 5 -0.63 16.58 15.17
C PHE A 5 0.24 16.77 16.42
N TYR A 6 0.77 15.67 16.97
CA TYR A 6 1.57 15.68 18.19
C TYR A 6 2.73 14.68 18.08
N GLN A 7 3.97 15.18 18.16
CA GLN A 7 5.16 14.35 18.02
C GLN A 7 5.54 13.70 19.37
N PRO A 8 5.94 12.42 19.41
CA PRO A 8 6.45 11.81 20.63
C PRO A 8 7.86 12.31 20.97
N ALA A 9 8.25 12.24 22.24
CA ALA A 9 9.63 12.54 22.66
C ALA A 9 10.64 11.48 22.17
N SER A 10 10.20 10.22 22.06
CA SER A 10 10.98 9.10 21.57
C SER A 10 10.07 7.95 21.14
N VAL A 11 10.57 7.08 20.25
CA VAL A 11 9.94 5.80 19.90
C VAL A 11 10.96 4.70 20.18
N VAL A 12 10.60 3.73 21.01
CA VAL A 12 11.44 2.56 21.34
C VAL A 12 10.86 1.35 20.62
N VAL A 13 11.65 0.74 19.74
CA VAL A 13 11.23 -0.44 18.97
C VAL A 13 12.08 -1.63 19.40
N ASP A 14 11.51 -2.49 20.24
CA ASP A 14 12.11 -3.77 20.62
C ASP A 14 11.64 -4.87 19.68
N LEU A 15 12.58 -5.50 18.95
CA LEU A 15 12.26 -6.53 17.97
C LEU A 15 11.70 -7.81 18.60
N ASP A 16 11.97 -8.05 19.88
CA ASP A 16 11.49 -9.25 20.57
C ASP A 16 9.96 -9.26 20.71
N CYS A 17 9.30 -8.09 20.69
CA CYS A 17 7.84 -8.04 20.74
C CYS A 17 7.17 -8.71 19.53
N LEU A 18 7.87 -8.75 18.37
CA LEU A 18 7.38 -9.40 17.15
C LEU A 18 7.28 -10.93 17.29
N LYS A 19 8.03 -11.54 18.21
CA LYS A 19 7.99 -13.01 18.44
C LYS A 19 6.64 -13.49 18.95
N THR A 20 5.86 -12.59 19.57
CA THR A 20 4.50 -12.87 20.05
C THR A 20 3.40 -12.39 19.11
N LEU A 21 3.77 -11.69 18.03
CA LEU A 21 2.81 -11.14 17.08
C LEU A 21 2.27 -12.29 16.18
N PRO A 22 0.95 -12.39 15.96
CA PRO A 22 0.40 -13.37 15.04
C PRO A 22 1.01 -13.21 13.62
N PRO A 23 1.33 -14.31 12.91
CA PRO A 23 1.93 -14.23 11.58
C PRO A 23 1.12 -13.40 10.57
N ARG A 24 -0.21 -13.43 10.68
CA ARG A 24 -1.13 -12.63 9.84
C ARG A 24 -0.94 -11.12 10.04
N GLU A 25 -0.68 -10.68 11.28
CA GLU A 25 -0.40 -9.28 11.60
C GLU A 25 0.99 -8.85 11.14
N LEU A 26 1.98 -9.75 11.21
CA LEU A 26 3.31 -9.50 10.62
C LEU A 26 3.20 -9.28 9.11
N ALA A 27 2.48 -10.17 8.40
CA ALA A 27 2.23 -10.04 6.97
C ALA A 27 1.51 -8.73 6.64
N SER A 28 0.47 -8.38 7.41
CA SER A 28 -0.24 -7.10 7.31
C SER A 28 0.73 -5.90 7.41
N GLY A 29 1.66 -5.91 8.37
CA GLY A 29 2.69 -4.88 8.48
C GLY A 29 3.66 -4.83 7.28
N LEU A 30 4.01 -5.98 6.70
CA LEU A 30 4.88 -6.06 5.53
C LEU A 30 4.27 -5.43 4.26
N ALA A 31 2.94 -5.32 4.16
CA ALA A 31 2.29 -4.59 3.07
C ALA A 31 2.77 -3.13 3.01
N GLU A 32 2.86 -2.48 4.19
CA GLU A 32 3.32 -1.09 4.28
C GLU A 32 4.82 -0.94 4.07
N VAL A 33 5.60 -1.95 4.44
CA VAL A 33 7.03 -2.02 4.12
C VAL A 33 7.24 -2.05 2.61
N ILE A 34 6.53 -2.94 1.91
CA ILE A 34 6.60 -3.09 0.46
C ILE A 34 6.13 -1.81 -0.23
N LYS A 35 5.07 -1.15 0.29
CA LYS A 35 4.59 0.13 -0.21
C LYS A 35 5.71 1.14 -0.35
N TYR A 36 6.53 1.36 0.70
CA TYR A 36 7.65 2.31 0.64
C TYR A 36 8.60 2.04 -0.52
N GLY A 37 8.92 0.77 -0.79
CA GLY A 37 9.76 0.40 -1.92
C GLY A 37 9.13 0.75 -3.27
N ILE A 38 7.82 0.59 -3.41
CA ILE A 38 7.10 0.94 -4.64
C ILE A 38 7.05 2.46 -4.84
N ILE A 39 6.77 3.23 -3.79
CA ILE A 39 6.49 4.67 -3.93
C ILE A 39 7.72 5.57 -3.91
N LEU A 40 8.80 5.16 -3.23
CA LEU A 40 9.93 6.06 -2.91
C LEU A 40 11.31 5.47 -3.18
N ASP A 41 11.49 4.15 -3.06
CA ASP A 41 12.84 3.56 -3.05
C ASP A 41 12.90 2.19 -3.74
N GLY A 42 13.25 2.20 -5.02
CA GLY A 42 13.39 0.97 -5.80
C GLY A 42 14.57 0.09 -5.36
N ALA A 43 15.61 0.66 -4.75
CA ALA A 43 16.70 -0.13 -4.20
C ALA A 43 16.24 -0.90 -2.95
N PHE A 44 15.44 -0.26 -2.10
CA PHE A 44 14.80 -0.93 -0.97
C PHE A 44 13.82 -2.01 -1.44
N PHE A 45 13.04 -1.76 -2.50
CA PHE A 45 12.19 -2.80 -3.09
C PHE A 45 13.00 -4.03 -3.54
N ASN A 46 14.11 -3.84 -4.26
CA ASN A 46 15.00 -4.94 -4.67
C ASN A 46 15.56 -5.69 -3.44
N TRP A 47 15.97 -4.95 -2.40
CA TRP A 47 16.43 -5.56 -1.16
C TRP A 47 15.35 -6.42 -0.49
N LEU A 48 14.08 -5.98 -0.52
CA LEU A 48 12.95 -6.76 0.01
C LEU A 48 12.76 -8.06 -0.79
N GLU A 49 12.88 -8.04 -2.12
CA GLU A 49 12.80 -9.25 -2.94
C GLU A 49 13.84 -10.29 -2.52
N GLU A 50 15.05 -9.86 -2.16
CA GLU A 50 16.15 -10.74 -1.74
C GLU A 50 16.03 -11.20 -0.28
N ASN A 51 15.46 -10.37 0.61
CA ASN A 51 15.54 -10.56 2.07
C ASN A 51 14.20 -10.90 2.74
N LEU A 52 13.09 -11.00 1.99
CA LEU A 52 11.77 -11.26 2.56
C LEU A 52 11.73 -12.53 3.44
N ASP A 53 12.39 -13.60 3.02
CA ASP A 53 12.40 -14.86 3.79
C ASP A 53 13.09 -14.68 5.16
N ALA A 54 14.07 -13.79 5.26
CA ALA A 54 14.71 -13.44 6.53
C ALA A 54 13.76 -12.63 7.42
N LEU A 55 12.98 -11.71 6.83
CA LEU A 55 11.94 -10.95 7.56
C LEU A 55 10.84 -11.86 8.11
N LEU A 56 10.37 -12.82 7.31
CA LEU A 56 9.35 -13.78 7.73
C LEU A 56 9.84 -14.71 8.86
N ARG A 57 11.15 -14.94 8.96
CA ARG A 57 11.78 -15.68 10.06
C ARG A 57 12.17 -14.80 11.25
N LEU A 58 11.81 -13.52 11.24
CA LEU A 58 12.18 -12.53 12.25
C LEU A 58 13.70 -12.46 12.49
N ASP A 59 14.48 -12.56 11.41
CA ASP A 59 15.93 -12.35 11.49
C ASP A 59 16.23 -10.93 12.00
N GLY A 60 16.94 -10.84 13.13
CA GLY A 60 17.17 -9.59 13.85
C GLY A 60 17.84 -8.51 12.98
N PRO A 61 18.98 -8.79 12.34
CA PRO A 61 19.64 -7.83 11.44
C PRO A 61 18.76 -7.37 10.28
N ALA A 62 18.08 -8.30 9.58
CA ALA A 62 17.20 -7.94 8.47
C ALA A 62 16.01 -7.09 8.94
N MET A 63 15.38 -7.45 10.06
CA MET A 63 14.26 -6.73 10.62
C MET A 63 14.65 -5.33 11.11
N ALA A 64 15.81 -5.20 11.77
CA ALA A 64 16.35 -3.92 12.20
C ALA A 64 16.58 -2.97 11.02
N TYR A 65 17.19 -3.47 9.93
CA TYR A 65 17.39 -2.69 8.72
C TYR A 65 16.07 -2.29 8.08
N CYS A 66 15.13 -3.23 7.94
CA CYS A 66 13.81 -2.99 7.35
C CYS A 66 13.04 -1.88 8.07
N ILE A 67 12.94 -1.97 9.40
CA ILE A 67 12.24 -0.96 10.22
C ILE A 67 12.95 0.38 10.12
N ARG A 68 14.28 0.40 10.26
CA ARG A 68 15.07 1.63 10.13
C ARG A 68 14.81 2.32 8.79
N ARG A 69 14.89 1.57 7.67
CA ARG A 69 14.71 2.16 6.34
C ARG A 69 13.30 2.68 6.13
N CYS A 70 12.28 1.99 6.61
CA CYS A 70 10.90 2.48 6.60
C CYS A 70 10.74 3.79 7.39
N CYS A 71 11.39 3.90 8.56
CA CYS A 71 11.39 5.12 9.36
C CYS A 71 12.07 6.28 8.63
N GLU A 72 13.24 6.05 8.02
CA GLU A 72 13.97 7.04 7.22
C GLU A 72 13.10 7.57 6.07
N LEU A 73 12.53 6.67 5.26
CA LEU A 73 11.69 7.03 4.11
C LEU A 73 10.45 7.83 4.53
N LYS A 74 9.78 7.42 5.62
CA LYS A 74 8.62 8.16 6.14
C LYS A 74 9.02 9.53 6.69
N ALA A 75 10.14 9.62 7.40
CA ALA A 75 10.63 10.87 7.96
C ALA A 75 10.98 11.87 6.86
N GLU A 76 11.64 11.44 5.79
CA GLU A 76 11.97 12.26 4.63
C GLU A 76 10.70 12.85 3.98
N VAL A 77 9.68 12.02 3.76
CA VAL A 77 8.41 12.47 3.17
C VAL A 77 7.63 13.40 4.10
N VAL A 78 7.55 13.10 5.39
CA VAL A 78 6.84 13.94 6.37
C VAL A 78 7.56 15.26 6.59
N ALA A 79 8.89 15.28 6.61
CA ALA A 79 9.67 16.51 6.74
C ALA A 79 9.47 17.43 5.52
N ALA A 80 9.32 16.85 4.32
CA ALA A 80 9.05 17.59 3.10
C ALA A 80 7.59 18.08 2.99
N ASP A 81 6.62 17.41 3.63
CA ASP A 81 5.20 17.76 3.57
C ASP A 81 4.43 17.32 4.84
N GLU A 82 4.65 18.02 5.95
CA GLU A 82 4.09 17.63 7.25
C GLU A 82 2.55 17.67 7.26
N ARG A 83 1.94 18.59 6.51
CA ARG A 83 0.48 18.82 6.52
C ARG A 83 -0.29 18.10 5.41
N GLU A 84 0.36 17.18 4.69
CA GLU A 84 -0.27 16.35 3.64
C GLU A 84 -0.93 17.17 2.51
N THR A 85 -0.18 18.13 1.99
CA THR A 85 -0.62 18.99 0.88
C THR A 85 -0.17 18.52 -0.51
N GLY A 86 0.77 17.57 -0.58
CA GLY A 86 1.35 17.07 -1.81
C GLY A 86 2.08 15.74 -1.62
N LEU A 87 3.39 15.77 -1.36
CA LEU A 87 4.27 14.60 -1.35
C LEU A 87 3.82 13.50 -0.37
N ARG A 88 3.32 13.88 0.81
CA ARG A 88 2.87 12.93 1.82
C ARG A 88 1.65 12.14 1.38
N ALA A 89 0.89 12.64 0.40
CA ALA A 89 -0.21 11.88 -0.20
C ALA A 89 0.28 10.58 -0.86
N LEU A 90 1.53 10.48 -1.32
CA LEU A 90 2.09 9.25 -1.91
C LEU A 90 2.07 8.06 -0.95
N LEU A 91 2.10 8.30 0.36
CA LEU A 91 1.97 7.24 1.38
C LEU A 91 0.62 6.52 1.30
N ASN A 92 -0.32 7.02 0.51
CA ASN A 92 -1.64 6.44 0.31
C ASN A 92 -1.74 5.49 -0.89
N LEU A 93 -0.62 5.03 -1.47
CA LEU A 93 -0.68 3.96 -2.47
C LEU A 93 -1.48 2.76 -1.95
N GLY A 94 -2.41 2.28 -2.78
CA GLY A 94 -3.34 1.20 -2.46
C GLY A 94 -4.48 1.57 -1.51
N HIS A 95 -4.40 2.67 -0.75
CA HIS A 95 -5.37 2.97 0.32
C HIS A 95 -6.76 3.33 -0.21
N THR A 96 -6.87 3.99 -1.37
CA THR A 96 -8.20 4.32 -1.93
C THR A 96 -9.01 3.06 -2.21
N PHE A 97 -8.36 2.01 -2.73
CA PHE A 97 -8.97 0.72 -2.95
C PHE A 97 -9.11 -0.09 -1.65
N GLY A 98 -8.07 -0.09 -0.81
CA GLY A 98 -8.05 -0.80 0.47
C GLY A 98 -9.16 -0.33 1.42
N HIS A 99 -9.36 0.98 1.57
CA HIS A 99 -10.46 1.50 2.37
C HIS A 99 -11.83 1.11 1.83
N ALA A 100 -11.99 0.95 0.50
CA ALA A 100 -13.22 0.45 -0.07
C ALA A 100 -13.46 -1.02 0.32
N ILE A 101 -12.42 -1.85 0.31
CA ILE A 101 -12.47 -3.24 0.78
C ILE A 101 -12.82 -3.28 2.27
N GLU A 102 -12.14 -2.52 3.12
CA GLU A 102 -12.38 -2.48 4.56
C GLU A 102 -13.82 -2.03 4.89
N ALA A 103 -14.31 -1.01 4.17
CA ALA A 103 -15.66 -0.48 4.36
C ALA A 103 -16.75 -1.48 3.95
N GLU A 104 -16.57 -2.17 2.82
CA GLU A 104 -17.55 -3.14 2.31
C GLU A 104 -17.53 -4.45 3.09
N MET A 105 -16.34 -5.00 3.37
CA MET A 105 -16.20 -6.28 4.07
C MET A 105 -16.48 -6.15 5.57
N GLY A 106 -16.50 -4.94 6.11
CA GLY A 106 -16.68 -4.69 7.54
C GLY A 106 -15.36 -4.79 8.33
N TYR A 107 -15.26 -3.94 9.35
CA TYR A 107 -14.06 -3.81 10.18
C TYR A 107 -13.61 -5.14 10.79
N GLY A 108 -12.35 -5.50 10.57
CA GLY A 108 -11.70 -6.67 11.18
C GLY A 108 -11.79 -7.97 10.37
N ASN A 109 -12.57 -8.02 9.29
CA ASN A 109 -12.60 -9.19 8.41
C ASN A 109 -11.34 -9.28 7.54
N TRP A 110 -10.97 -8.14 6.96
CA TRP A 110 -9.66 -7.92 6.33
C TRP A 110 -8.84 -7.05 7.26
N LEU A 111 -7.58 -7.43 7.49
CA LEU A 111 -6.62 -6.55 8.12
C LEU A 111 -6.28 -5.41 7.16
N HIS A 112 -5.91 -4.26 7.72
CA HIS A 112 -5.56 -3.09 6.93
C HIS A 112 -4.49 -3.39 5.87
N GLY A 113 -3.42 -4.08 6.24
CA GLY A 113 -2.35 -4.44 5.30
C GLY A 113 -2.80 -5.39 4.19
N GLU A 114 -3.79 -6.26 4.45
CA GLU A 114 -4.37 -7.13 3.43
C GLU A 114 -5.13 -6.31 2.38
N ALA A 115 -5.96 -5.37 2.83
CA ALA A 115 -6.71 -4.48 1.95
C ALA A 115 -5.77 -3.54 1.17
N VAL A 116 -4.74 -3.00 1.82
CA VAL A 116 -3.71 -2.19 1.15
C VAL A 116 -2.94 -3.01 0.11
N ALA A 117 -2.58 -4.27 0.39
CA ALA A 117 -1.89 -5.15 -0.55
C ALA A 117 -2.69 -5.36 -1.85
N ALA A 118 -3.95 -5.77 -1.74
CA ALA A 118 -4.84 -5.89 -2.90
C ALA A 118 -5.00 -4.54 -3.63
N GLY A 119 -5.14 -3.46 -2.87
CA GLY A 119 -5.24 -2.11 -3.42
C GLY A 119 -4.00 -1.63 -4.17
N MET A 120 -2.79 -2.03 -3.74
CA MET A 120 -1.55 -1.71 -4.46
C MET A 120 -1.52 -2.39 -5.83
N VAL A 121 -2.01 -3.62 -5.93
CA VAL A 121 -2.12 -4.33 -7.22
C VAL A 121 -3.14 -3.66 -8.12
N MET A 122 -4.31 -3.25 -7.61
CA MET A 122 -5.29 -2.49 -8.38
C MET A 122 -4.74 -1.14 -8.88
N ALA A 123 -3.95 -0.44 -8.06
CA ALA A 123 -3.27 0.79 -8.46
C ALA A 123 -2.20 0.54 -9.55
N ALA A 124 -1.43 -0.55 -9.45
CA ALA A 124 -0.47 -0.95 -10.47
C ALA A 124 -1.17 -1.29 -11.79
N ARG A 125 -2.26 -2.08 -11.78
CA ARG A 125 -3.09 -2.37 -12.96
C ARG A 125 -3.72 -1.13 -13.58
N THR A 126 -4.15 -0.17 -12.74
CA THR A 126 -4.63 1.14 -13.21
C THR A 126 -3.52 1.86 -14.00
N SER A 127 -2.28 1.82 -13.49
CA SER A 127 -1.13 2.47 -14.13
C SER A 127 -0.69 1.76 -15.41
N GLU A 128 -0.78 0.43 -15.47
CA GLU A 128 -0.60 -0.35 -16.70
C GLU A 128 -1.60 0.06 -17.78
N ARG A 129 -2.89 0.15 -17.42
CA ARG A 129 -3.95 0.55 -18.36
C ARG A 129 -3.80 1.98 -18.88
N LEU A 130 -3.15 2.84 -18.10
CA LEU A 130 -2.76 4.19 -18.52
C LEU A 130 -1.48 4.20 -19.39
N GLY A 131 -0.80 3.06 -19.56
CA GLY A 131 0.43 2.93 -20.34
C GLY A 131 1.68 3.49 -19.64
N GLN A 132 1.62 3.70 -18.32
CA GLN A 132 2.67 4.34 -17.54
C GLN A 132 3.47 3.37 -16.66
N PHE A 133 3.07 2.10 -16.62
CA PHE A 133 3.69 1.07 -15.80
C PHE A 133 3.71 -0.26 -16.55
N SER A 134 4.79 -1.03 -16.42
CA SER A 134 4.93 -2.28 -17.18
C SER A 134 4.26 -3.46 -16.47
N SER A 135 3.76 -4.43 -17.26
CA SER A 135 3.22 -5.68 -16.70
C SER A 135 4.26 -6.49 -15.93
N ALA A 136 5.54 -6.37 -16.30
CA ALA A 136 6.65 -6.98 -15.60
C ALA A 136 6.84 -6.39 -14.19
N GLU A 137 6.73 -5.07 -14.03
CA GLU A 137 6.83 -4.43 -12.72
C GLU A 137 5.65 -4.76 -11.82
N THR A 138 4.43 -4.79 -12.34
CA THR A 138 3.27 -5.25 -11.56
C THR A 138 3.43 -6.70 -11.14
N GLN A 139 3.98 -7.56 -12.01
CA GLN A 139 4.23 -8.95 -11.66
C GLN A 139 5.24 -9.06 -10.51
N ARG A 140 6.27 -8.21 -10.46
CA ARG A 140 7.19 -8.14 -9.31
C ARG A 140 6.47 -7.76 -8.02
N ILE A 141 5.59 -6.76 -8.07
CA ILE A 141 4.75 -6.37 -6.91
C ILE A 141 3.89 -7.55 -6.43
N ILE A 142 3.17 -8.21 -7.36
CA ILE A 142 2.32 -9.37 -7.06
C ILE A 142 3.15 -10.50 -6.45
N THR A 143 4.30 -10.83 -7.03
CA THR A 143 5.17 -11.90 -6.55
C THR A 143 5.68 -11.61 -5.13
N LEU A 144 6.11 -10.37 -4.86
CA LEU A 144 6.60 -10.00 -3.53
C LEU A 144 5.49 -10.05 -2.47
N LEU A 145 4.31 -9.50 -2.76
CA LEU A 145 3.15 -9.55 -1.87
C LEU A 145 2.69 -10.99 -1.61
N THR A 146 2.61 -11.81 -2.66
CA THR A 146 2.24 -13.23 -2.54
C THR A 146 3.23 -13.99 -1.65
N ARG A 147 4.54 -13.77 -1.84
CA ARG A 147 5.58 -14.37 -0.99
C ARG A 147 5.46 -13.92 0.47
N ALA A 148 4.99 -12.71 0.72
CA ALA A 148 4.77 -12.19 2.07
C ALA A 148 3.49 -12.75 2.72
N GLY A 149 2.72 -13.59 2.01
CA GLY A 149 1.47 -14.16 2.51
C GLY A 149 0.28 -13.20 2.42
N LEU A 150 0.37 -12.17 1.58
CA LEU A 150 -0.68 -11.15 1.42
C LEU A 150 -1.60 -11.45 0.23
N PRO A 151 -2.88 -11.07 0.31
CA PRO A 151 -3.79 -11.15 -0.82
C PRO A 151 -3.41 -10.12 -1.89
N VAL A 152 -3.43 -10.56 -3.14
CA VAL A 152 -3.17 -9.73 -4.33
C VAL A 152 -4.43 -9.47 -5.16
N ASN A 153 -5.55 -10.08 -4.75
CA ASN A 153 -6.87 -9.93 -5.36
C ASN A 153 -7.83 -9.33 -4.34
N GLY A 154 -8.84 -8.61 -4.83
CA GLY A 154 -9.94 -8.13 -3.98
C GLY A 154 -10.83 -9.29 -3.48
N PRO A 155 -11.72 -9.02 -2.51
CA PRO A 155 -12.71 -10.00 -2.06
C PRO A 155 -13.60 -10.48 -3.22
N ARG A 156 -13.91 -11.78 -3.25
CA ARG A 156 -14.73 -12.38 -4.32
C ARG A 156 -16.19 -11.94 -4.26
N GLU A 157 -16.66 -11.59 -3.07
CA GLU A 157 -18.01 -11.16 -2.77
C GLU A 157 -18.26 -9.70 -3.17
N MET A 158 -17.21 -8.91 -3.32
CA MET A 158 -17.28 -7.49 -3.64
C MET A 158 -17.14 -7.27 -5.14
N SER A 159 -18.21 -6.88 -5.83
CA SER A 159 -18.12 -6.56 -7.27
C SER A 159 -17.26 -5.32 -7.52
N ALA A 160 -16.67 -5.19 -8.71
CA ALA A 160 -15.90 -3.99 -9.08
C ALA A 160 -16.72 -2.69 -8.89
N GLN A 161 -18.01 -2.72 -9.20
CA GLN A 161 -18.92 -1.57 -9.03
C GLN A 161 -19.10 -1.16 -7.56
N ALA A 162 -18.98 -2.09 -6.61
CA ALA A 162 -19.12 -1.80 -5.18
C ALA A 162 -17.96 -0.95 -4.63
N TYR A 163 -16.83 -0.85 -5.33
CA TYR A 163 -15.69 -0.03 -4.88
C TYR A 163 -15.97 1.47 -5.01
N LEU A 164 -16.57 1.91 -6.12
CA LEU A 164 -16.68 3.32 -6.47
C LEU A 164 -17.37 4.19 -5.40
N PRO A 165 -18.51 3.78 -4.80
CA PRO A 165 -19.15 4.59 -3.76
C PRO A 165 -18.25 4.87 -2.56
N HIS A 166 -17.41 3.91 -2.18
CA HIS A 166 -16.47 4.07 -1.06
C HIS A 166 -15.26 4.91 -1.47
N MET A 167 -14.71 4.66 -2.65
CA MET A 167 -13.58 5.44 -3.19
C MET A 167 -13.93 6.92 -3.38
N LEU A 168 -15.17 7.25 -3.74
CA LEU A 168 -15.67 8.62 -3.91
C LEU A 168 -15.98 9.32 -2.58
N ARG A 169 -16.08 8.58 -1.48
CA ARG A 169 -16.24 9.13 -0.12
C ARG A 169 -14.92 9.32 0.61
N ASP A 170 -13.82 8.77 0.08
CA ASP A 170 -12.51 8.92 0.68
C ASP A 170 -12.11 10.41 0.72
N LYS A 171 -11.44 10.80 1.81
CA LYS A 171 -11.06 12.20 2.09
C LYS A 171 -10.14 12.81 1.04
N LYS A 172 -9.61 12.00 0.12
CA LYS A 172 -8.79 12.44 -1.00
C LYS A 172 -9.62 13.01 -2.14
N VAL A 173 -10.94 12.92 -2.13
CA VAL A 173 -11.78 13.59 -3.12
C VAL A 173 -11.80 15.10 -2.86
N LEU A 174 -11.15 15.87 -3.72
CA LEU A 174 -11.30 17.32 -3.79
C LEU A 174 -12.25 17.64 -4.94
N ALA A 175 -13.27 18.47 -4.67
CA ALA A 175 -14.25 18.91 -5.67
C ALA A 175 -14.99 17.78 -6.43
N GLY A 176 -15.12 16.59 -5.85
CA GLY A 176 -15.81 15.45 -6.47
C GLY A 176 -14.94 14.61 -7.41
N GLU A 177 -13.66 14.95 -7.56
CA GLU A 177 -12.71 14.18 -8.37
C GLU A 177 -11.92 13.18 -7.53
N MET A 178 -11.91 11.92 -7.98
CA MET A 178 -11.11 10.85 -7.38
C MET A 178 -9.62 11.12 -7.62
N ARG A 179 -8.85 11.16 -6.54
CA ARG A 179 -7.38 11.20 -6.58
C ARG A 179 -6.81 9.84 -6.21
N LEU A 180 -6.03 9.28 -7.11
CA LEU A 180 -5.33 8.00 -6.94
C LEU A 180 -3.85 8.23 -6.78
N ILE A 181 -3.19 7.37 -6.02
CA ILE A 181 -1.74 7.26 -6.02
C ILE A 181 -1.38 6.11 -6.95
N LEU A 182 -0.58 6.40 -7.96
CA LEU A 182 -0.26 5.48 -9.05
C LEU A 182 1.25 5.34 -9.22
N PRO A 183 1.80 4.12 -9.30
CA PRO A 183 3.22 3.93 -9.60
C PRO A 183 3.56 4.28 -11.05
N LEU A 184 4.70 4.96 -11.23
CA LEU A 184 5.29 5.29 -12.53
C LEU A 184 6.52 4.44 -12.85
N ALA A 185 7.20 3.95 -11.81
CA ALA A 185 8.27 2.97 -11.82
C ALA A 185 8.38 2.40 -10.39
N ILE A 186 9.00 1.24 -10.20
CA ILE A 186 9.33 0.79 -8.84
C ILE A 186 10.28 1.83 -8.20
N GLY A 187 9.85 2.45 -7.11
CA GLY A 187 10.53 3.55 -6.43
C GLY A 187 10.04 4.94 -6.81
N LYS A 188 8.99 5.06 -7.64
CA LYS A 188 8.45 6.36 -8.06
C LYS A 188 6.94 6.29 -8.29
N SER A 189 6.21 7.23 -7.69
CA SER A 189 4.75 7.32 -7.84
C SER A 189 4.28 8.76 -8.04
N GLU A 190 3.04 8.92 -8.52
CA GLU A 190 2.38 10.22 -8.67
C GLU A 190 1.00 10.25 -8.00
N VAL A 191 0.52 11.46 -7.72
CA VAL A 191 -0.89 11.72 -7.42
C VAL A 191 -1.59 12.00 -8.75
N ARG A 192 -2.55 11.17 -9.13
CA ARG A 192 -3.29 11.29 -10.38
C ARG A 192 -4.77 11.59 -10.14
N SER A 193 -5.26 12.64 -10.78
CA SER A 193 -6.68 12.98 -10.86
C SER A 193 -7.21 12.68 -12.27
N GLY A 194 -8.54 12.64 -12.43
CA GLY A 194 -9.17 12.53 -13.75
C GLY A 194 -9.03 11.15 -14.41
N VAL A 195 -8.78 10.09 -13.63
CA VAL A 195 -8.86 8.71 -14.15
C VAL A 195 -10.33 8.34 -14.32
N SER A 196 -10.71 7.87 -15.50
CA SER A 196 -12.12 7.51 -15.76
C SER A 196 -12.55 6.35 -14.85
N HIS A 197 -13.80 6.40 -14.37
CA HIS A 197 -14.36 5.32 -13.55
C HIS A 197 -14.32 3.98 -14.29
N GLU A 198 -14.54 3.98 -15.61
CA GLU A 198 -14.44 2.78 -16.45
C GLU A 198 -13.05 2.14 -16.37
N LEU A 199 -11.97 2.92 -16.48
CA LEU A 199 -10.61 2.40 -16.39
C LEU A 199 -10.33 1.83 -15.00
N VAL A 200 -10.76 2.53 -13.94
CA VAL A 200 -10.64 2.07 -12.55
C VAL A 200 -11.39 0.75 -12.34
N LEU A 201 -12.63 0.65 -12.82
CA LEU A 201 -13.44 -0.57 -12.72
C LEU A 201 -12.79 -1.75 -13.46
N ASN A 202 -12.25 -1.50 -14.66
CA ASN A 202 -11.55 -2.53 -15.43
C ASN A 202 -10.27 -2.99 -14.71
N ALA A 203 -9.51 -2.07 -14.09
CA ALA A 203 -8.34 -2.43 -13.29
C ALA A 203 -8.71 -3.26 -12.04
N ILE A 204 -9.85 -2.95 -11.40
CA ILE A 204 -10.36 -3.76 -10.28
C ILE A 204 -10.75 -5.16 -10.76
N ALA A 205 -11.45 -5.26 -11.89
CA ALA A 205 -11.89 -6.55 -12.45
C ALA A 205 -10.71 -7.47 -12.82
N ASP A 206 -9.59 -6.92 -13.29
CA ASP A 206 -8.36 -7.68 -13.53
C ASP A 206 -7.83 -8.35 -12.25
N CYS A 207 -8.07 -7.73 -11.09
CA CYS A 207 -7.66 -8.21 -9.76
C CYS A 207 -8.73 -9.05 -9.05
N GLN A 208 -9.76 -9.50 -9.77
CA GLN A 208 -10.83 -10.37 -9.25
C GLN A 208 -10.90 -11.71 -9.98
N SER A 209 -10.22 -11.82 -11.13
CA SER A 209 -10.40 -12.88 -12.11
C SER A 209 -9.37 -14.01 -12.01
N ALA A 210 -8.99 -14.44 -10.79
CA ALA A 210 -8.02 -15.51 -10.56
C ALA A 210 -8.53 -16.63 -9.63
#